data_AF-A0AA43V2N1-F1
#
_entry.id   AF-A0AA43V2N1-F1
#
_cell.length_a   1.000
_cell.length_b   1.000
_cell.length_c   1.000
_cell.angle_alpha   90.00
_cell.angle_beta   90.00
_cell.angle_gamma   90.00
#
_symmetry.space_group_name_H-M   'P 1'
#
loop_
_entity.id
_entity.type
_entity.pdbx_description
1 polymer ?
#
loop_
_entity_poly.entity_id
_entity_poly.type
_entity_poly.pdbx_seq_one_letter_code
_entity_poly.pdbx_strand_id
1 'polypeptide(L)'
;HSTSIFQHAFHVSRDKILETGYPRNDKLSHKRNDTEYINGIKTRLNIPLDKKVIMYAPTWRDDEAIREGSYQFNVNFDIEALRQALDDDYVILLRMHYLVVTRIDEHDDFVKDVSDYEDISDLYLISDALVTDYSSVMFDFGVLKRPQIFYAYDLDKYGDELRGFYMDYKKELPGPIVENQTALIDALKQIDETANEYIEARTVFYQKFCSLEDGYASQRICQTIFK
;
A
#
# COMPACT_ATOMS: atom_id res chain seq x y z
N HIS A 1 18.16 7.02 1.19
CA HIS A 1 18.26 5.54 1.21
C HIS A 1 18.42 4.96 -0.20
N SER A 2 17.48 5.22 -1.13
CA SER A 2 17.45 4.58 -2.46
C SER A 2 18.65 4.88 -3.39
N THR A 3 19.29 6.04 -3.25
CA THR A 3 20.43 6.45 -4.09
C THR A 3 21.57 5.45 -4.08
N SER A 4 21.99 4.98 -2.90
CA SER A 4 23.08 4.00 -2.82
C SER A 4 22.69 2.68 -3.49
N ILE A 5 21.44 2.26 -3.38
CA ILE A 5 20.92 1.06 -4.03
C ILE A 5 20.98 1.22 -5.55
N PHE A 6 20.49 2.35 -6.09
CA PHE A 6 20.53 2.61 -7.53
C PHE A 6 21.95 2.64 -8.10
N GLN A 7 22.92 3.23 -7.39
CA GLN A 7 24.31 3.23 -7.82
C GLN A 7 24.87 1.82 -8.00
N HIS A 8 24.53 0.89 -7.10
CA HIS A 8 25.00 -0.49 -7.17
C HIS A 8 24.21 -1.33 -8.17
N ALA A 9 22.87 -1.29 -8.12
CA ALA A 9 21.99 -2.15 -8.92
C ALA A 9 21.93 -1.74 -10.40
N PHE A 10 22.01 -0.44 -10.70
CA PHE A 10 21.90 0.08 -12.07
C PHE A 10 23.22 0.63 -12.63
N HIS A 11 24.33 0.48 -11.90
CA HIS A 11 25.65 0.97 -12.30
C HIS A 11 25.66 2.44 -12.75
N VAL A 12 24.85 3.27 -12.08
CA VAL A 12 24.72 4.70 -12.38
C VAL A 12 25.55 5.54 -11.42
N SER A 13 26.18 6.59 -11.92
CA SER A 13 26.99 7.50 -11.10
C SER A 13 26.11 8.48 -10.30
N ARG A 14 26.59 8.94 -9.13
CA ARG A 14 25.80 9.78 -8.20
C ARG A 14 25.32 11.09 -8.82
N ASP A 15 26.11 11.67 -9.73
CA ASP A 15 25.81 12.90 -10.46
C ASP A 15 24.61 12.78 -11.42
N LYS A 16 24.25 11.56 -11.82
CA LYS A 16 23.08 11.28 -12.67
C LYS A 16 21.80 11.01 -11.87
N ILE A 17 21.89 10.86 -10.55
CA ILE A 17 20.73 10.62 -9.68
C ILE A 17 20.21 11.94 -9.13
N LEU A 18 18.94 12.25 -9.45
CA LEU A 18 18.21 13.38 -8.91
C LEU A 18 17.37 12.93 -7.71
N GLU A 19 17.71 13.43 -6.52
CA GLU A 19 16.98 13.16 -5.28
C GLU A 19 15.82 14.15 -5.13
N THR A 20 14.77 13.96 -5.93
CA THR A 20 13.62 14.88 -5.98
C THR A 20 12.38 14.38 -5.27
N GLY A 21 12.37 13.16 -4.74
CA GLY A 21 11.11 12.45 -4.47
C GLY A 21 10.42 12.04 -5.78
N TYR A 22 9.22 11.47 -5.68
CA TYR A 22 8.47 10.99 -6.83
C TYR A 22 7.36 11.98 -7.23
N PRO A 23 7.35 12.49 -8.48
CA PRO A 23 6.27 13.35 -9.00
C PRO A 23 4.86 12.80 -8.76
N ARG A 24 4.66 11.48 -8.89
CA ARG A 24 3.35 10.83 -8.62
C ARG A 24 2.90 10.96 -7.16
N ASN A 25 3.82 11.12 -6.21
CA ASN A 25 3.51 11.25 -4.79
C ASN A 25 3.23 12.71 -4.38
N ASP A 26 3.48 13.70 -5.26
CA ASP A 26 3.12 15.11 -4.97
C ASP A 26 1.64 15.26 -4.63
N LYS A 27 0.80 14.48 -5.32
CA LYS A 27 -0.65 14.43 -5.09
C LYS A 27 -0.96 14.04 -3.64
N LEU A 28 -0.22 13.09 -3.06
CA LEU A 28 -0.44 12.65 -1.67
C LEU A 28 -0.20 13.80 -0.69
N SER A 29 0.84 14.61 -0.91
CA SER A 29 1.16 15.75 -0.03
C SER A 29 0.16 16.91 -0.20
N HIS A 30 -0.30 17.18 -1.42
CA HIS A 30 -1.22 18.28 -1.69
C HIS A 30 -2.69 17.96 -1.37
N LYS A 31 -3.13 16.72 -1.56
CA LYS A 31 -4.55 16.32 -1.48
C LYS A 31 -4.93 15.57 -0.20
N ARG A 32 -3.98 15.19 0.68
CA ARG A 32 -4.28 14.44 1.91
C ARG A 32 -5.32 15.07 2.85
N ASN A 33 -5.49 16.39 2.79
CA ASN A 33 -6.45 17.14 3.61
C ASN A 33 -7.56 17.80 2.76
N ASP A 34 -7.66 17.45 1.48
CA ASP A 34 -8.67 17.98 0.55
C ASP A 34 -9.92 17.09 0.61
N THR A 35 -10.81 17.39 1.56
CA THR A 35 -12.02 16.60 1.82
C THR A 35 -12.95 16.53 0.61
N GLU A 36 -13.06 17.59 -0.19
CA GLU A 36 -13.90 17.60 -1.39
C GLU A 36 -13.36 16.62 -2.44
N TYR A 37 -12.04 16.67 -2.68
CA TYR A 37 -11.38 15.74 -3.60
C TYR A 37 -11.52 14.28 -3.13
N ILE A 38 -11.25 14.02 -1.85
CA ILE A 38 -11.36 12.68 -1.24
C ILE A 38 -12.80 12.15 -1.35
N ASN A 39 -13.80 12.95 -0.97
CA ASN A 39 -15.20 12.56 -1.06
C ASN A 39 -15.63 12.32 -2.52
N GLY A 40 -15.13 13.12 -3.47
CA GLY A 40 -15.37 12.89 -4.90
C GLY A 40 -14.87 11.53 -5.39
N ILE A 41 -13.72 11.06 -4.90
CA ILE A 41 -13.24 9.70 -5.20
C ILE A 41 -14.15 8.66 -4.55
N LYS A 42 -14.50 8.79 -3.26
CA LYS A 42 -15.41 7.85 -2.58
C LYS A 42 -16.74 7.74 -3.31
N THR A 43 -17.35 8.85 -3.71
CA THR A 43 -18.61 8.86 -4.46
C THR A 43 -18.48 8.18 -5.83
N ARG A 44 -17.40 8.43 -6.58
CA ARG A 44 -17.17 7.77 -7.88
C ARG A 44 -17.00 6.25 -7.76
N LEU A 45 -16.50 5.76 -6.63
CA LEU A 45 -16.36 4.34 -6.32
C LEU A 45 -17.57 3.76 -5.56
N ASN A 46 -18.66 4.52 -5.40
CA ASN A 46 -19.84 4.13 -4.61
C ASN A 46 -19.49 3.69 -3.18
N ILE A 47 -18.58 4.40 -2.52
CA ILE A 47 -18.19 4.17 -1.11
C ILE A 47 -18.96 5.15 -0.22
N PRO A 48 -19.69 4.68 0.80
CA PRO A 48 -20.34 5.54 1.79
C PRO A 48 -19.34 6.50 2.45
N LEU A 49 -19.73 7.75 2.65
CA LEU A 49 -18.82 8.79 3.18
C LEU A 49 -18.47 8.57 4.65
N ASP A 50 -19.34 7.90 5.39
CA ASP A 50 -19.23 7.54 6.80
C ASP A 50 -18.39 6.28 7.06
N LYS A 51 -18.25 5.37 6.08
CA LYS A 51 -17.37 4.20 6.20
C LYS A 51 -15.88 4.55 6.07
N LYS A 52 -15.04 3.95 6.90
CA LYS A 52 -13.58 3.93 6.73
C LYS A 52 -13.18 3.02 5.56
N VAL A 53 -12.00 3.21 4.99
CA VAL A 53 -11.52 2.47 3.82
C VAL A 53 -10.21 1.76 4.13
N ILE A 54 -10.16 0.46 3.89
CA ILE A 54 -8.94 -0.35 3.96
C ILE A 54 -8.55 -0.73 2.53
N MET A 55 -7.30 -0.48 2.12
CA MET A 55 -6.82 -1.01 0.85
C MET A 55 -5.97 -2.25 1.08
N TYR A 56 -6.29 -3.33 0.37
CA TYR A 56 -5.47 -4.54 0.30
C TYR A 56 -4.73 -4.56 -1.04
N ALA A 57 -3.40 -4.55 -1.00
CA ALA A 57 -2.55 -4.48 -2.20
C ALA A 57 -1.34 -5.44 -2.07
N PRO A 58 -1.57 -6.76 -2.17
CA PRO A 58 -0.51 -7.75 -2.06
C PRO A 58 0.39 -7.74 -3.30
N THR A 59 1.59 -8.31 -3.16
CA THR A 59 2.45 -8.64 -4.31
C THR A 59 1.93 -9.88 -5.04
N TRP A 60 2.27 -9.99 -6.32
CA TRP A 60 1.98 -11.18 -7.11
C TRP A 60 2.85 -12.37 -6.66
N ARG A 61 2.33 -13.59 -6.81
CA ARG A 61 3.02 -14.86 -6.52
C ARG A 61 2.99 -15.77 -7.75
N ASP A 62 4.15 -16.23 -8.19
CA ASP A 62 4.26 -17.17 -9.31
C ASP A 62 3.85 -18.59 -8.93
N ASP A 63 4.00 -18.98 -7.66
CA ASP A 63 3.67 -20.32 -7.13
C ASP A 63 2.16 -20.53 -6.90
N GLU A 64 1.36 -19.46 -6.95
CA GLU A 64 -0.10 -19.52 -6.91
C GLU A 64 -0.74 -19.69 -8.32
N ALA A 65 0.09 -19.89 -9.36
CA ALA A 65 -0.36 -20.20 -10.71
C ALA A 65 -0.86 -21.66 -10.82
N ILE A 66 -2.17 -21.86 -10.78
CA ILE A 66 -2.78 -23.20 -10.82
C ILE A 66 -2.78 -23.80 -12.26
N ARG A 67 -2.73 -23.00 -13.33
CA ARG A 67 -2.64 -23.45 -14.75
C ARG A 67 -2.27 -22.31 -15.72
N GLU A 68 -1.63 -22.65 -16.86
CA GLU A 68 -1.45 -21.74 -18.00
C GLU A 68 -2.80 -21.11 -18.40
N GLY A 69 -2.93 -19.79 -18.23
CA GLY A 69 -4.05 -19.00 -18.76
C GLY A 69 -5.33 -18.94 -17.90
N SER A 70 -5.35 -19.51 -16.69
CA SER A 70 -6.45 -19.31 -15.73
C SER A 70 -5.91 -19.20 -14.30
N TYR A 71 -5.79 -17.96 -13.81
CA TYR A 71 -5.26 -17.67 -12.48
C TYR A 71 -6.43 -17.32 -11.54
N GLN A 72 -6.94 -18.31 -10.81
CA GLN A 72 -7.77 -18.01 -9.63
C GLN A 72 -6.81 -17.79 -8.46
N PHE A 73 -6.43 -16.53 -8.23
CA PHE A 73 -5.85 -16.19 -6.93
C PHE A 73 -7.01 -16.17 -5.94
N ASN A 74 -7.07 -17.15 -5.05
CA ASN A 74 -7.88 -17.00 -3.86
C ASN A 74 -7.17 -15.97 -3.01
N VAL A 75 -7.83 -14.85 -2.68
CA VAL A 75 -7.35 -14.02 -1.58
C VAL A 75 -7.07 -14.94 -0.39
N ASN A 76 -5.88 -14.84 0.22
CA ASN A 76 -5.45 -15.74 1.29
C ASN A 76 -6.18 -15.49 2.62
N PHE A 77 -7.31 -14.78 2.57
CA PHE A 77 -8.23 -14.53 3.67
C PHE A 77 -9.67 -14.83 3.23
N ASP A 78 -10.50 -15.20 4.20
CA ASP A 78 -11.93 -15.35 4.06
C ASP A 78 -12.63 -13.98 4.09
N ILE A 79 -13.21 -13.60 2.96
CA ILE A 79 -13.98 -12.36 2.80
C ILE A 79 -15.19 -12.32 3.74
N GLU A 80 -15.85 -13.46 3.97
CA GLU A 80 -17.05 -13.50 4.81
C GLU A 80 -16.69 -13.29 6.28
N ALA A 81 -15.56 -13.83 6.74
CA ALA A 81 -15.04 -13.55 8.07
C ALA A 81 -14.66 -12.07 8.24
N LEU A 82 -14.06 -11.44 7.23
CA LEU A 82 -13.79 -10.00 7.23
C LEU A 82 -15.08 -9.19 7.27
N ARG A 83 -16.09 -9.58 6.48
CA ARG A 83 -17.40 -8.93 6.43
C ARG A 83 -18.05 -8.92 7.81
N GLN A 84 -18.15 -10.09 8.44
CA GLN A 84 -18.70 -10.22 9.79
C GLN A 84 -17.96 -9.40 10.83
N ALA A 85 -16.67 -9.12 10.61
CA ALA A 85 -15.83 -8.40 11.54
C ALA A 85 -15.82 -6.88 11.32
N LEU A 86 -16.04 -6.40 10.09
CA LEU A 86 -15.67 -5.04 9.67
C LEU A 86 -16.74 -4.32 8.83
N ASP A 87 -17.76 -4.98 8.29
CA ASP A 87 -18.67 -4.38 7.30
C ASP A 87 -19.42 -3.16 7.85
N ASP A 88 -19.77 -3.14 9.14
CA ASP A 88 -20.47 -1.99 9.73
C ASP A 88 -19.68 -0.67 9.61
N ASP A 89 -18.35 -0.73 9.68
CA ASP A 89 -17.47 0.45 9.75
C ASP A 89 -16.59 0.65 8.52
N TYR A 90 -16.33 -0.40 7.73
CA TYR A 90 -15.29 -0.39 6.70
C TYR A 90 -15.79 -0.82 5.31
N VAL A 91 -15.07 -0.34 4.29
CA VAL A 91 -15.03 -0.89 2.93
C VAL A 91 -13.61 -1.32 2.62
N ILE A 92 -13.45 -2.47 1.99
CA ILE A 92 -12.17 -3.02 1.55
C ILE A 92 -12.01 -2.80 0.04
N LEU A 93 -10.91 -2.18 -0.35
CA LEU A 93 -10.49 -2.04 -1.75
C LEU A 93 -9.44 -3.10 -2.07
N LEU A 94 -9.70 -3.96 -3.05
CA LEU A 94 -8.72 -4.92 -3.52
C LEU A 94 -7.99 -4.38 -4.74
N ARG A 95 -6.67 -4.22 -4.61
CA ARG A 95 -5.76 -3.84 -5.69
C ARG A 95 -4.91 -5.05 -6.05
N MET A 96 -5.44 -5.92 -6.89
CA MET A 96 -4.78 -7.15 -7.31
C MET A 96 -3.98 -6.93 -8.60
N HIS A 97 -3.04 -7.83 -8.87
CA HIS A 97 -2.34 -7.84 -10.15
C HIS A 97 -3.31 -8.19 -11.29
N TYR A 98 -3.17 -7.62 -12.49
CA TYR A 98 -4.11 -7.81 -13.61
C TYR A 98 -4.24 -9.27 -14.09
N LEU A 99 -3.25 -10.13 -13.77
CA LEU A 99 -3.33 -11.56 -14.05
C LEU A 99 -4.23 -12.31 -13.07
N VAL A 100 -4.52 -11.73 -11.90
CA VAL A 100 -5.44 -12.31 -10.92
C VAL A 100 -6.86 -12.24 -11.48
N VAL A 101 -7.46 -13.40 -11.73
CA VAL A 101 -8.86 -13.51 -12.13
C VAL A 101 -9.69 -13.82 -10.90
N THR A 102 -9.81 -12.84 -9.98
CA THR A 102 -10.78 -12.93 -8.88
C THR A 102 -12.10 -12.38 -9.38
N ARG A 103 -13.17 -13.17 -9.31
CA ARG A 103 -14.52 -12.70 -9.61
C ARG A 103 -15.17 -12.20 -8.34
N ILE A 104 -15.03 -10.91 -8.07
CA ILE A 104 -15.81 -10.23 -7.04
C ILE A 104 -17.07 -9.70 -7.71
N ASP A 105 -18.18 -9.71 -6.98
CA ASP A 105 -19.39 -9.07 -7.46
C ASP A 105 -19.12 -7.56 -7.59
N GLU A 106 -19.30 -7.01 -8.79
CA GLU A 106 -19.14 -5.57 -9.06
C GLU A 106 -20.09 -4.72 -8.20
N HIS A 107 -21.14 -5.32 -7.65
CA HIS A 107 -22.14 -4.68 -6.79
C HIS A 107 -21.94 -4.92 -5.30
N ASP A 108 -20.80 -5.46 -4.88
CA ASP A 108 -20.50 -5.64 -3.46
C ASP A 108 -20.22 -4.29 -2.76
N ASP A 109 -20.94 -4.03 -1.68
CA ASP A 109 -20.84 -2.79 -0.90
C ASP A 109 -19.69 -2.80 0.12
N PHE A 110 -19.15 -3.99 0.43
CA PHE A 110 -18.07 -4.17 1.40
C PHE A 110 -16.72 -4.36 0.73
N VAL A 111 -16.64 -5.17 -0.34
CA VAL A 111 -15.39 -5.43 -1.07
C VAL A 111 -15.49 -4.88 -2.47
N LYS A 112 -14.56 -4.00 -2.85
CA LYS A 112 -14.53 -3.42 -4.19
C LYS A 112 -13.23 -3.78 -4.89
N ASP A 113 -13.33 -4.40 -6.06
CA ASP A 113 -12.18 -4.58 -6.94
C ASP A 113 -11.82 -3.23 -7.58
N VAL A 114 -10.61 -2.76 -7.32
CA VAL A 114 -10.05 -1.52 -7.86
C VAL A 114 -8.78 -1.78 -8.64
N SER A 115 -8.56 -3.02 -9.11
CA SER A 115 -7.35 -3.44 -9.84
C SER A 115 -7.15 -2.65 -11.14
N ASP A 116 -8.24 -2.28 -11.82
CA ASP A 116 -8.23 -1.51 -13.07
C ASP A 116 -8.29 0.01 -12.85
N TYR A 117 -8.34 0.49 -11.60
CA TYR A 117 -8.35 1.92 -11.34
C TYR A 117 -7.02 2.57 -11.77
N GLU A 118 -7.07 3.62 -12.57
CA GLU A 118 -5.87 4.15 -13.24
C GLU A 118 -4.82 4.70 -12.26
N ASP A 119 -5.25 5.48 -11.26
CA ASP A 119 -4.35 6.21 -10.37
C ASP A 119 -4.42 5.70 -8.93
N ILE A 120 -3.44 4.89 -8.55
CA ILE A 120 -3.34 4.34 -7.19
C ILE A 120 -3.18 5.42 -6.10
N SER A 121 -2.68 6.62 -6.43
CA SER A 121 -2.56 7.70 -5.46
C SER A 121 -3.92 8.21 -4.98
N ASP A 122 -4.96 8.15 -5.82
CA ASP A 122 -6.33 8.43 -5.38
C ASP A 122 -6.81 7.37 -4.38
N LEU A 123 -6.49 6.09 -4.61
CA LEU A 123 -6.83 4.99 -3.71
C LEU A 123 -6.12 5.14 -2.36
N TYR A 124 -4.83 5.50 -2.36
CA TYR A 124 -4.11 5.83 -1.13
C TYR A 124 -4.78 6.98 -0.36
N LEU A 125 -5.19 8.05 -1.05
CA LEU A 125 -5.79 9.24 -0.44
C LEU A 125 -7.10 8.93 0.30
N ILE A 126 -7.92 8.04 -0.24
CA ILE A 126 -9.18 7.63 0.42
C ILE A 126 -8.98 6.54 1.48
N SER A 127 -7.84 5.85 1.49
CA SER A 127 -7.59 4.72 2.39
C SER A 127 -7.11 5.17 3.77
N ASP A 128 -7.82 4.74 4.80
CA ASP A 128 -7.47 4.98 6.21
C ASP A 128 -6.34 4.05 6.67
N ALA A 129 -6.25 2.84 6.09
CA ALA A 129 -5.16 1.90 6.32
C ALA A 129 -4.78 1.13 5.05
N LEU A 130 -3.54 0.66 5.01
CA LEU A 130 -3.02 -0.22 3.96
C LEU A 130 -2.73 -1.60 4.56
N VAL A 131 -3.22 -2.65 3.91
CA VAL A 131 -2.79 -4.02 4.10
C VAL A 131 -1.98 -4.43 2.87
N THR A 132 -0.73 -4.80 3.08
CA THR A 132 0.22 -5.17 2.02
C THR A 132 1.14 -6.27 2.54
N ASP A 133 2.10 -6.71 1.74
CA ASP A 133 3.14 -7.66 2.11
C ASP A 133 4.52 -7.07 1.75
N TYR A 134 5.21 -7.64 0.77
CA TYR A 134 6.53 -7.27 0.29
C TYR A 134 6.53 -6.14 -0.76
N SER A 135 5.38 -5.51 -0.99
CA SER A 135 5.18 -4.52 -2.04
C SER A 135 5.89 -3.19 -1.76
N SER A 136 6.40 -2.55 -2.81
CA SER A 136 6.98 -1.20 -2.72
C SER A 136 5.95 -0.11 -2.43
N VAL A 137 4.64 -0.40 -2.56
CA VAL A 137 3.55 0.54 -2.25
C VAL A 137 3.58 1.03 -0.79
N MET A 138 4.20 0.26 0.12
CA MET A 138 4.40 0.69 1.52
C MET A 138 5.19 2.00 1.64
N PHE A 139 6.13 2.24 0.72
CA PHE A 139 6.93 3.46 0.69
C PHE A 139 6.11 4.68 0.22
N ASP A 140 5.24 4.51 -0.77
CA ASP A 140 4.38 5.59 -1.25
C ASP A 140 3.29 5.92 -0.24
N PHE A 141 2.62 4.90 0.30
CA PHE A 141 1.59 5.09 1.31
C PHE A 141 2.14 5.68 2.61
N GLY A 142 3.43 5.43 2.91
CA GLY A 142 4.15 6.02 4.03
C GLY A 142 4.12 7.55 4.05
N VAL A 143 3.97 8.21 2.89
CA VAL A 143 3.82 9.68 2.78
C VAL A 143 2.64 10.20 3.58
N LEU A 144 1.55 9.42 3.68
CA LEU A 144 0.34 9.79 4.42
C LEU A 144 0.46 9.58 5.94
N LYS A 145 1.50 8.88 6.41
CA LYS A 145 1.72 8.52 7.82
C LYS A 145 0.56 7.75 8.48
N ARG A 146 -0.26 7.09 7.65
CA ARG A 146 -1.39 6.26 8.06
C ARG A 146 -0.95 4.83 8.42
N PRO A 147 -1.73 4.09 9.21
CA PRO A 147 -1.42 2.71 9.58
C PRO A 147 -1.20 1.80 8.38
N GLN A 148 -0.24 0.89 8.50
CA GLN A 148 0.02 -0.17 7.54
C GLN A 148 0.05 -1.51 8.29
N ILE A 149 -0.49 -2.57 7.71
CA ILE A 149 -0.43 -3.94 8.23
C ILE A 149 0.23 -4.81 7.17
N PHE A 150 1.20 -5.62 7.58
CA PHE A 150 1.98 -6.47 6.69
C PHE A 150 1.49 -7.91 6.80
N TYR A 151 0.55 -8.29 5.92
CA TYR A 151 -0.03 -9.63 5.87
C TYR A 151 0.88 -10.60 5.12
N ALA A 152 1.87 -11.13 5.82
CA ALA A 152 2.93 -11.97 5.29
C ALA A 152 2.67 -13.45 5.64
N TYR A 153 1.58 -14.02 5.14
CA TYR A 153 1.16 -15.41 5.42
C TYR A 153 2.17 -16.48 4.97
N ASP A 154 3.11 -16.10 4.12
CA ASP A 154 4.15 -16.93 3.52
C ASP A 154 5.56 -16.48 3.90
N LEU A 155 5.71 -15.71 4.99
CA LEU A 155 6.99 -15.18 5.45
C LEU A 155 8.07 -16.23 5.65
N ASP A 156 7.68 -17.41 6.15
CA ASP A 156 8.60 -18.54 6.32
C ASP A 156 9.14 -19.08 4.99
N LYS A 157 8.35 -19.07 3.93
CA LYS A 157 8.79 -19.46 2.58
C LYS A 157 9.72 -18.40 1.98
N TYR A 158 9.45 -17.13 2.26
CA TYR A 158 10.27 -15.99 1.85
C TYR A 158 11.54 -15.80 2.71
N GLY A 159 11.75 -16.62 3.74
CA GLY A 159 12.85 -16.47 4.72
C GLY A 159 14.26 -16.45 4.09
N ASP A 160 14.49 -17.21 3.02
CA ASP A 160 15.76 -17.20 2.30
C ASP A 160 15.89 -15.98 1.37
N GLU A 161 14.77 -15.47 0.85
CA GLU A 161 14.68 -14.22 0.08
C GLU A 161 14.70 -12.96 0.97
N LEU A 162 14.49 -13.07 2.28
CA LEU A 162 14.61 -11.95 3.22
C LEU A 162 15.99 -11.30 3.18
N ARG A 163 17.04 -12.04 2.79
CA ARG A 163 18.39 -11.51 2.55
C ARG A 163 18.50 -10.65 1.28
N GLY A 164 17.51 -10.72 0.40
CA GLY A 164 17.38 -9.93 -0.82
C GLY A 164 16.73 -8.56 -0.60
N PHE A 165 16.09 -8.30 0.55
CA PHE A 165 15.55 -6.98 0.83
C PHE A 165 16.66 -6.00 1.20
N TYR A 166 16.54 -4.77 0.67
CA TYR A 166 17.45 -3.67 1.01
C TYR A 166 17.19 -3.05 2.40
N MET A 167 16.16 -3.51 3.10
CA MET A 167 15.81 -3.11 4.47
C MET A 167 15.56 -4.34 5.34
N ASP A 168 15.77 -4.21 6.65
CA ASP A 168 15.42 -5.29 7.59
C ASP A 168 13.89 -5.32 7.76
N TYR A 169 13.25 -6.15 6.93
CA TYR A 169 11.79 -6.28 6.86
C TYR A 169 11.16 -6.58 8.23
N LYS A 170 11.83 -7.32 9.13
CA LYS A 170 11.25 -7.64 10.44
C LYS A 170 11.32 -6.50 11.45
N LYS A 171 12.13 -5.47 11.21
CA LYS A 171 12.42 -4.41 12.19
C LYS A 171 12.09 -3.01 11.72
N GLU A 172 12.08 -2.78 10.42
CA GLU A 172 12.01 -1.43 9.85
C GLU A 172 10.63 -1.07 9.30
N LEU A 173 9.64 -1.97 9.42
CA LEU A 173 8.30 -1.73 8.90
C LEU A 173 7.49 -0.75 9.78
N PRO A 174 6.62 0.06 9.16
CA PRO A 174 5.77 1.04 9.83
C PRO A 174 4.56 0.44 10.58
N GLY A 175 4.50 -0.87 10.76
CA GLY A 175 3.32 -1.58 11.24
C GLY A 175 3.57 -3.05 11.55
N PRO A 176 2.57 -3.75 12.12
CA PRO A 176 2.71 -5.14 12.52
C PRO A 176 2.83 -6.06 11.30
N ILE A 177 3.60 -7.13 11.47
CA ILE A 177 3.59 -8.28 10.57
C ILE A 177 2.61 -9.30 11.14
N VAL A 178 1.62 -9.69 10.34
CA VAL A 178 0.62 -10.71 10.68
C VAL A 178 0.70 -11.82 9.65
N GLU A 179 0.60 -13.07 10.10
CA GLU A 179 0.85 -14.24 9.24
C GLU A 179 -0.40 -15.11 9.06
N ASN A 180 -1.51 -14.75 9.69
CA ASN A 180 -2.77 -15.45 9.55
C ASN A 180 -3.98 -14.50 9.62
N GLN A 181 -5.12 -15.00 9.14
CA GLN A 181 -6.36 -14.23 9.04
C GLN A 181 -6.88 -13.71 10.38
N THR A 182 -6.78 -14.50 11.46
CA THR A 182 -7.23 -14.08 12.78
C THR A 182 -6.44 -12.85 13.24
N ALA A 183 -5.12 -12.90 13.12
CA ALA A 183 -4.25 -11.76 13.46
C ALA A 183 -4.50 -10.53 12.57
N LEU A 184 -4.80 -10.75 11.28
CA LEU A 184 -5.19 -9.66 10.37
C LEU A 184 -6.49 -8.98 10.83
N ILE A 185 -7.54 -9.76 11.12
CA ILE A 185 -8.83 -9.24 11.58
C ILE A 185 -8.66 -8.50 12.91
N ASP A 186 -7.90 -9.05 13.86
CA ASP A 186 -7.65 -8.44 15.15
C ASP A 186 -6.94 -7.09 15.01
N ALA A 187 -5.90 -7.03 14.16
CA ALA A 187 -5.17 -5.79 13.87
C ALA A 187 -6.05 -4.73 13.19
N LEU A 188 -6.96 -5.14 12.29
CA LEU A 188 -7.91 -4.22 11.62
C LEU A 188 -9.00 -3.72 12.57
N LYS A 189 -9.51 -4.56 13.47
CA LYS A 189 -10.47 -4.15 14.50
C LYS A 189 -9.89 -3.12 15.47
N GLN A 190 -8.60 -3.25 15.77
CA GLN A 190 -7.86 -2.40 16.68
C GLN A 190 -6.93 -1.44 15.92
N ILE A 191 -7.37 -0.95 14.75
CA ILE A 191 -6.49 -0.18 13.87
C ILE A 191 -6.01 1.12 14.52
N ASP A 192 -6.84 1.74 15.36
CA ASP A 192 -6.50 2.99 16.05
C ASP A 192 -5.48 2.72 17.17
N GLU A 193 -5.60 1.61 17.91
CA GLU A 193 -4.59 1.17 18.88
C GLU A 193 -3.28 0.77 18.20
N THR A 194 -3.37 0.00 17.11
CA THR A 194 -2.23 -0.39 16.27
C THR A 194 -1.53 0.85 15.70
N ALA A 195 -2.31 1.86 15.29
CA ALA A 195 -1.76 3.14 14.86
C ALA A 195 -0.95 3.80 15.99
N ASN A 196 -1.46 3.79 17.21
CA ASN A 196 -0.75 4.41 18.33
C ASN A 196 0.52 3.64 18.72
N GLU A 197 0.47 2.32 18.75
CA GLU A 197 1.63 1.47 19.05
C GLU A 197 2.79 1.70 18.07
N TYR A 198 2.47 1.82 16.78
CA TYR A 198 3.48 1.97 15.71
C TYR A 198 3.80 3.42 15.35
N ILE A 199 3.44 4.41 16.16
CA ILE A 199 3.66 5.84 15.83
C ILE A 199 5.15 6.18 15.65
N GLU A 200 6.02 5.62 16.48
CA GLU A 200 7.47 5.81 16.39
C GLU A 200 8.03 5.13 15.16
N ALA A 201 7.68 3.85 14.93
CA ALA A 201 8.07 3.10 13.75
C ALA A 201 7.65 3.80 12.44
N ARG A 202 6.41 4.30 12.35
CA ARG A 202 5.93 5.11 11.22
C ARG A 202 6.72 6.41 11.05
N THR A 203 7.09 7.06 12.15
CA THR A 203 7.89 8.30 12.10
C THR A 203 9.28 8.01 11.56
N VAL A 204 9.94 6.96 12.04
CA VAL A 204 11.26 6.51 11.56
C VAL A 204 11.20 6.12 10.09
N PHE A 205 10.20 5.34 9.70
CA PHE A 205 9.96 4.94 8.31
C PHE A 205 9.77 6.16 7.40
N TYR A 206 8.91 7.11 7.79
CA TYR A 206 8.71 8.35 7.04
C TYR A 206 10.02 9.12 6.86
N GLN A 207 10.79 9.32 7.93
CA GLN A 207 12.04 10.08 7.85
C GLN A 207 13.06 9.39 6.93
N LYS A 208 13.14 8.06 6.97
CA LYS A 208 14.10 7.29 6.18
C LYS A 208 13.73 7.20 4.70
N PHE A 209 12.44 6.99 4.39
CA PHE A 209 12.00 6.63 3.04
C PHE A 209 11.14 7.69 2.34
N CYS A 210 10.43 8.53 3.09
CA CYS A 210 9.43 9.46 2.56
C CYS A 210 9.82 10.94 2.72
N SER A 211 10.98 11.24 3.32
CA SER A 211 11.36 12.62 3.70
C SER A 211 11.54 13.58 2.52
N LEU A 212 11.68 13.07 1.29
CA LEU A 212 11.73 13.88 0.08
C LEU A 212 10.34 14.15 -0.54
N GLU A 213 9.27 13.54 -0.04
CA GLU A 213 7.91 13.62 -0.62
C GLU A 213 7.15 14.84 -0.08
N ASP A 214 7.64 16.03 -0.42
CA ASP A 214 7.15 17.32 0.09
C ASP A 214 6.05 17.99 -0.77
N GLY A 215 5.67 17.38 -1.89
CA GLY A 215 4.71 17.96 -2.84
C GLY A 215 5.36 18.69 -4.03
N TYR A 216 6.69 18.80 -4.06
CA TYR A 216 7.38 19.61 -5.06
C TYR A 216 8.34 18.79 -5.94
N ALA A 217 8.18 17.47 -6.02
CA ALA A 217 9.02 16.61 -6.85
C ALA A 217 8.89 16.95 -8.34
N SER A 218 7.66 17.16 -8.83
CA SER A 218 7.38 17.58 -10.21
C SER A 218 8.03 18.91 -10.54
N GLN A 219 7.95 19.88 -9.61
CA GLN A 219 8.57 21.18 -9.78
C GLN A 219 10.09 21.07 -9.86
N ARG A 220 10.72 20.30 -8.95
CA ARG A 220 12.18 20.07 -8.94
C ARG A 220 12.67 19.43 -10.23
N ILE A 221 11.92 18.48 -10.79
CA ILE A 221 12.24 17.85 -12.09
C ILE A 221 12.13 18.88 -13.23
N CYS A 222 11.02 19.62 -13.34
CA CYS A 222 10.86 20.65 -14.36
C CYS A 222 11.97 21.70 -14.30
N GLN A 223 12.32 22.16 -13.10
CA GLN A 223 13.43 23.11 -12.89
C GLN A 223 14.80 22.54 -13.25
N THR A 224 14.95 21.22 -13.32
CA THR A 224 16.21 20.58 -13.74
C THR A 224 16.27 20.42 -15.26
N ILE A 225 15.13 20.10 -15.91
CA ILE A 225 15.05 19.88 -17.36
C ILE A 225 15.05 21.21 -18.14
N PHE A 226 14.30 22.20 -17.69
CA PHE A 226 14.07 23.46 -18.42
C PHE A 226 15.02 24.61 -17.99
N LYS A 227 16.22 24.27 -17.50
CA LYS A 227 17.27 25.28 -17.22
C LYS A 227 17.80 25.93 -18.50
#